data_AF-A0A7W0VNJ2-F1
#
_entry.id   AF-A0A7W0VNJ2-F1
#
_cell.length_a   1.000
_cell.length_b   1.000
_cell.length_c   1.000
_cell.angle_alpha   90.00
_cell.angle_beta   90.00
_cell.angle_gamma   90.00
#
_symmetry.space_group_name_H-M   'P 1'
#
loop_
_entity.id
_entity.type
_entity.pdbx_description
1 polymer ?
#
loop_
_entity_poly.entity_id
_entity_poly.type
_entity_poly.pdbx_seq_one_letter_code
_entity_poly.pdbx_strand_id
1 'polypeptide(L)'
;MFRPATALAMLLCSMIVTACGNSGGAVCTRDDECASGFCKADGTCGPADVDASVGGDAPLDGPSGLCTPNHDGTITMAELPLIPGKMATFRVATNATFDTAGVAAGTGMRRWDLSTQLSNDSDKPLALQSPSGQWWAASFPTATYATTLAAGSDLVGVFHVDAAQVTLLGVVSPQAGSFRTELEYDPPVKLLALPMTAGATWMSTSTVSGTAQGAIVAYTEKYSSLVDQVGTMKTPFGEFPVVRVATDLTRTSGFSTLLTKRTFAWTAECYGSVATVASQDFETSAEFNDPAEVRRLAP
;
A
#
# COMPACT_ATOMS: atom_id res chain seq x y z
N MET A 1 -38.29 -54.23 17.95
CA MET A 1 -37.46 -55.43 17.66
C MET A 1 -36.01 -54.98 17.71
N PHE A 2 -35.30 -55.13 18.83
CA PHE A 2 -34.49 -56.32 19.19
C PHE A 2 -33.49 -56.73 18.09
N ARG A 3 -32.24 -56.19 18.19
CA ARG A 3 -30.89 -56.83 18.33
C ARG A 3 -30.61 -58.19 17.61
N PRO A 4 -29.35 -58.66 17.37
CA PRO A 4 -28.02 -58.23 17.88
C PRO A 4 -26.76 -58.45 16.94
N ALA A 5 -25.56 -58.16 17.50
CA ALA A 5 -24.31 -58.98 17.47
C ALA A 5 -23.49 -59.17 16.17
N THR A 6 -22.16 -59.38 16.12
CA THR A 6 -20.98 -59.38 17.04
C THR A 6 -19.78 -59.86 16.17
N ALA A 7 -18.55 -59.37 16.44
CA ALA A 7 -17.22 -60.04 16.30
C ALA A 7 -16.18 -59.00 15.83
N LEU A 8 -15.25 -58.50 16.66
CA LEU A 8 -14.14 -59.17 17.37
C LEU A 8 -13.13 -59.84 16.44
N ALA A 9 -12.07 -59.09 16.10
CA ALA A 9 -10.77 -59.65 15.79
C ALA A 9 -9.69 -58.74 16.41
N MET A 10 -9.10 -59.21 17.51
CA MET A 10 -7.83 -58.74 18.04
C MET A 10 -6.72 -59.07 17.04
N LEU A 11 -5.84 -58.10 16.76
CA LEU A 11 -4.46 -58.41 16.39
C LEU A 11 -3.52 -57.49 17.16
N LEU A 12 -2.65 -58.13 17.94
CA LEU A 12 -1.60 -57.54 18.74
C LEU A 12 -0.34 -57.29 17.88
N CYS A 13 0.43 -56.28 18.30
CA CYS A 13 1.88 -56.12 18.12
C CYS A 13 2.43 -55.71 16.75
N SER A 14 2.89 -54.46 16.67
CA SER A 14 4.29 -54.11 16.37
C SER A 14 4.51 -52.63 16.66
N MET A 15 5.40 -52.35 17.61
CA MET A 15 5.94 -51.01 17.82
C MET A 15 6.86 -50.65 16.66
N ILE A 16 6.57 -49.56 15.96
CA ILE A 16 7.59 -48.75 15.29
C ILE A 16 7.22 -47.29 15.58
N VAL A 17 8.05 -46.66 16.42
CA VAL A 17 8.09 -45.21 16.57
C VAL A 17 8.69 -44.67 15.28
N THR A 18 7.85 -44.20 14.37
CA THR A 18 8.28 -43.34 13.27
C THR A 18 7.70 -41.97 13.55
N ALA A 19 8.55 -41.07 14.00
CA ALA A 19 8.24 -39.66 14.12
C ALA A 19 7.99 -39.11 12.70
N CYS A 20 6.72 -39.01 12.32
CA CYS A 20 6.33 -38.18 11.19
C CYS A 20 6.45 -36.72 11.65
N GLY A 21 7.40 -36.00 11.06
CA GLY A 21 7.60 -34.58 11.25
C GLY A 21 6.30 -33.83 10.99
N ASN A 22 5.78 -33.25 12.06
CA ASN A 22 4.61 -32.40 12.05
C ASN A 22 5.03 -31.09 11.37
N SER A 23 4.69 -30.90 10.10
CA SER A 23 4.70 -29.58 9.45
C SER A 23 3.53 -28.76 10.01
N GLY A 24 3.58 -28.49 11.31
CA GLY A 24 2.70 -27.52 11.95
C GLY A 24 3.11 -26.14 11.45
N GLY A 25 2.15 -25.38 10.92
CA GLY A 25 2.37 -23.95 10.72
C GLY A 25 2.91 -23.38 12.02
N ALA A 26 4.11 -22.79 11.97
CA ALA A 26 4.78 -22.30 13.16
C ALA A 26 3.84 -21.30 13.86
N VAL A 27 3.44 -21.67 15.08
CA VAL A 27 2.72 -20.76 15.97
C VAL A 27 3.74 -19.77 16.50
N CYS A 28 3.44 -18.49 16.40
CA CYS A 28 4.33 -17.40 16.77
C CYS A 28 3.62 -16.43 17.72
N THR A 29 4.42 -15.75 18.52
CA THR A 29 4.03 -14.62 19.36
C THR A 29 4.85 -13.37 19.07
N ARG A 30 5.97 -13.54 18.35
CA ARG A 30 6.88 -12.47 17.93
C ARG A 30 7.39 -12.74 16.52
N ASP A 31 7.75 -11.69 15.79
CA ASP A 31 8.17 -11.75 14.39
C ASP A 31 9.48 -12.54 14.19
N ASP A 32 10.37 -12.50 15.18
CA ASP A 32 11.64 -13.25 15.20
C ASP A 32 11.45 -14.77 15.33
N GLU A 33 10.22 -15.22 15.63
CA GLU A 33 9.85 -16.63 15.70
C GLU A 33 9.44 -17.19 14.32
N CYS A 34 9.34 -16.33 13.30
CA CYS A 34 8.94 -16.69 11.96
C CYS A 34 10.10 -16.60 10.97
N ALA A 35 10.23 -17.61 10.10
CA ALA A 35 11.21 -17.59 9.00
C ALA A 35 10.95 -16.43 8.00
N SER A 36 9.70 -15.97 7.91
CA SER A 36 9.32 -14.77 7.16
C SER A 36 9.67 -13.46 7.87
N GLY A 37 10.11 -13.50 9.13
CA GLY A 37 10.25 -12.31 9.99
C GLY A 37 8.93 -11.62 10.31
N PHE A 38 7.80 -12.35 10.26
CA PHE A 38 6.47 -11.79 10.45
C PHE A 38 5.50 -12.79 11.09
N CYS A 39 4.95 -12.42 12.25
CA CYS A 39 3.94 -13.13 12.99
C CYS A 39 2.57 -12.45 12.83
N LYS A 40 1.59 -13.19 12.29
CA LYS A 40 0.23 -12.67 12.12
C LYS A 40 -0.51 -12.58 13.45
N ALA A 41 -1.56 -11.76 13.47
CA ALA A 41 -2.44 -11.61 14.63
C ALA A 41 -3.19 -12.90 15.04
N ASP A 42 -3.31 -13.88 14.13
CA ASP A 42 -3.87 -15.21 14.44
C ASP A 42 -2.84 -16.18 15.05
N GLY A 43 -1.62 -15.70 15.31
CA GLY A 43 -0.52 -16.46 15.88
C GLY A 43 0.15 -17.39 14.87
N THR A 44 -0.06 -17.20 13.56
CA THR A 44 0.62 -17.98 12.52
C THR A 44 1.71 -17.17 11.81
N CYS A 45 2.80 -17.82 11.42
CA CYS A 45 3.83 -17.16 10.63
C CYS A 45 3.34 -16.76 9.23
N GLY A 46 3.85 -15.63 8.74
CA GLY A 46 3.77 -15.25 7.33
C GLY A 46 4.38 -16.31 6.41
N PRO A 47 3.98 -16.35 5.13
CA PRO A 47 4.64 -17.22 4.16
C PRO A 47 6.12 -16.83 4.10
N ALA A 48 7.00 -17.79 4.39
CA ALA A 48 8.41 -17.66 4.03
C ALA A 48 8.48 -17.68 2.50
N ASP A 49 9.14 -16.70 1.89
CA ASP A 49 9.26 -16.60 0.44
C ASP A 49 9.67 -17.94 -0.17
N VAL A 50 8.78 -18.52 -0.97
CA VAL A 50 9.08 -19.72 -1.76
C VAL A 50 9.97 -19.31 -2.93
N ASP A 51 11.27 -19.55 -2.75
CA ASP A 51 12.32 -19.67 -3.76
C ASP A 51 12.20 -18.79 -5.02
N ALA A 52 13.03 -17.74 -5.03
CA ALA A 52 13.67 -17.27 -6.24
C ALA A 52 14.56 -18.40 -6.80
N SER A 53 14.09 -19.09 -7.85
CA SER A 53 14.97 -19.96 -8.62
C SER A 53 15.93 -19.10 -9.45
N VAL A 54 17.21 -19.33 -9.20
CA VAL A 54 18.37 -18.64 -9.74
C VAL A 54 18.58 -19.02 -11.21
N GLY A 55 18.72 -18.04 -12.10
CA GLY A 55 19.10 -18.30 -13.49
C GLY A 55 19.21 -17.03 -14.35
N GLY A 56 20.38 -16.39 -14.32
CA GLY A 56 20.76 -15.38 -15.31
C GLY A 56 21.62 -14.26 -14.74
N ASP A 57 22.93 -14.36 -14.93
CA ASP A 57 23.91 -13.32 -14.62
C ASP A 57 23.62 -12.03 -15.38
N ALA A 58 22.96 -11.09 -14.72
CA ALA A 58 23.03 -9.67 -15.05
C ALA A 58 23.35 -8.91 -13.74
N PRO A 59 24.37 -8.04 -13.72
CA PRO A 59 24.64 -7.21 -12.55
C PRO A 59 23.56 -6.14 -12.48
N LEU A 60 22.51 -6.43 -11.71
CA LEU A 60 21.61 -5.41 -11.19
C LEU A 60 22.12 -5.05 -9.81
N ASP A 61 22.80 -3.91 -9.70
CA ASP A 61 23.13 -3.23 -8.42
C ASP A 61 21.86 -2.67 -7.74
N GLY A 62 20.79 -3.45 -7.70
CA GLY A 62 19.61 -3.20 -6.88
C GLY A 62 19.77 -3.92 -5.55
N PRO A 63 19.31 -3.36 -4.42
CA PRO A 63 19.37 -4.04 -3.13
C PRO A 63 18.55 -5.33 -3.21
N SER A 64 19.26 -6.45 -3.36
CA SER A 64 18.72 -7.82 -3.36
C SER A 64 18.47 -8.33 -1.93
N GLY A 65 18.38 -7.44 -0.96
CA GLY A 65 18.02 -7.79 0.41
C GLY A 65 16.51 -7.86 0.56
N LEU A 66 16.01 -8.93 1.19
CA LEU A 66 14.67 -8.86 1.79
C LEU A 66 14.60 -7.60 2.64
N CYS A 67 13.56 -6.80 2.44
CA CYS A 67 13.31 -5.66 3.29
C CYS A 67 13.19 -6.16 4.73
N THR A 68 14.01 -5.60 5.64
CA THR A 68 14.01 -5.96 7.05
C THR A 68 13.60 -4.72 7.84
N PRO A 69 12.43 -4.73 8.51
CA PRO A 69 12.02 -3.60 9.32
C PRO A 69 12.94 -3.48 10.54
N ASN A 70 13.27 -2.25 10.93
CA ASN A 70 14.11 -1.96 12.09
C ASN A 70 13.30 -1.39 13.27
N HIS A 71 12.04 -1.00 13.02
CA HIS A 71 11.09 -0.43 13.98
C HIS A 71 11.59 0.80 14.74
N ASP A 72 12.41 1.64 14.12
CA ASP A 72 12.95 2.86 14.72
C ASP A 72 11.99 4.06 14.65
N GLY A 73 10.82 3.88 14.01
CA GLY A 73 9.79 4.91 13.85
C GLY A 73 10.08 5.89 12.71
N THR A 74 11.07 5.59 11.87
CA THR A 74 11.49 6.37 10.71
C THR A 74 11.52 5.47 9.48
N ILE A 75 10.75 5.82 8.44
CA ILE A 75 10.71 5.02 7.22
C ILE A 75 11.67 5.60 6.19
N THR A 76 12.71 4.83 5.86
CA THR A 76 13.70 5.13 4.84
C THR A 76 13.35 4.53 3.48
N MET A 77 14.11 4.85 2.44
CA MET A 77 13.92 4.23 1.13
C MET A 77 14.20 2.72 1.13
N ALA A 78 15.12 2.25 1.98
CA ALA A 78 15.42 0.82 2.10
C ALA A 78 14.22 0.02 2.66
N GLU A 79 13.28 0.71 3.31
CA GLU A 79 12.09 0.12 3.92
C GLU A 79 10.84 0.26 3.05
N LEU A 80 10.96 0.79 1.82
CA LEU A 80 9.85 0.94 0.89
C LEU A 80 10.03 0.01 -0.33
N PRO A 81 9.21 -1.04 -0.48
CA PRO A 81 9.33 -2.01 -1.57
C PRO A 81 8.71 -1.50 -2.89
N LEU A 82 9.11 -0.31 -3.34
CA LEU A 82 8.58 0.37 -4.54
C LEU A 82 9.31 -0.08 -5.82
N ILE A 83 9.24 -1.38 -6.10
CA ILE A 83 9.91 -2.02 -7.24
C ILE A 83 8.86 -2.63 -8.17
N PRO A 84 8.95 -2.42 -9.50
CA PRO A 84 8.08 -3.09 -10.47
C PRO A 84 7.99 -4.61 -10.27
N GLY A 85 6.81 -5.16 -10.51
CA GLY A 85 6.52 -6.59 -10.32
C GLY A 85 6.04 -6.94 -8.91
N LYS A 86 6.20 -6.05 -7.92
CA LYS A 86 5.55 -6.22 -6.61
C LYS A 86 4.04 -6.04 -6.76
N MET A 87 3.28 -6.89 -6.06
CA MET A 87 1.83 -6.92 -6.07
C MET A 87 1.31 -7.14 -4.66
N ALA A 88 0.18 -6.52 -4.35
CA ALA A 88 -0.59 -6.79 -3.14
C ALA A 88 -2.09 -6.69 -3.44
N THR A 89 -2.89 -7.43 -2.67
CA THR A 89 -4.36 -7.28 -2.71
C THR A 89 -4.76 -6.20 -1.73
N PHE A 90 -5.56 -5.25 -2.18
CA PHE A 90 -6.21 -4.26 -1.31
C PHE A 90 -7.71 -4.51 -1.30
N ARG A 91 -8.29 -4.58 -0.10
CA ARG A 91 -9.73 -4.45 0.07
C ARG A 91 -10.10 -2.98 0.00
N VAL A 92 -11.03 -2.65 -0.89
CA VAL A 92 -11.44 -1.27 -1.16
C VAL A 92 -12.93 -1.10 -0.94
N ALA A 93 -13.28 -0.07 -0.19
CA ALA A 93 -14.66 0.40 -0.02
C ALA A 93 -14.77 1.85 -0.50
N THR A 94 -15.89 2.16 -1.14
CA THR A 94 -16.24 3.53 -1.55
C THR A 94 -17.42 4.04 -0.75
N ASN A 95 -17.42 5.32 -0.38
CA ASN A 95 -18.44 5.95 0.45
C ASN A 95 -18.72 5.16 1.74
N ALA A 96 -17.64 4.77 2.42
CA ALA A 96 -17.71 4.03 3.68
C ALA A 96 -17.68 4.98 4.88
N THR A 97 -18.15 4.51 6.03
CA THR A 97 -17.98 5.23 7.30
C THR A 97 -16.71 4.74 7.99
N PHE A 98 -15.78 5.66 8.24
CA PHE A 98 -14.55 5.39 8.98
C PHE A 98 -13.99 6.68 9.57
N ASP A 99 -13.77 6.70 10.89
CA ASP A 99 -13.17 7.84 11.60
C ASP A 99 -11.67 7.87 11.40
N THR A 100 -11.19 8.84 10.62
CA THR A 100 -9.76 8.97 10.32
C THR A 100 -8.94 9.37 11.53
N ALA A 101 -9.52 9.95 12.59
CA ALA A 101 -8.77 10.33 13.77
C ALA A 101 -8.26 9.11 14.55
N GLY A 102 -8.94 7.97 14.46
CA GLY A 102 -8.64 6.76 15.23
C GLY A 102 -8.91 6.93 16.74
N VAL A 103 -8.34 6.06 17.56
CA VAL A 103 -8.45 6.12 19.03
C VAL A 103 -7.09 6.34 19.68
N ALA A 104 -7.03 6.99 20.85
CA ALA A 104 -5.79 7.16 21.57
C ALA A 104 -5.26 5.80 22.08
N ALA A 105 -3.95 5.55 21.90
CA ALA A 105 -3.31 4.27 22.22
C ALA A 105 -2.07 4.42 23.12
N GLY A 106 -1.97 5.52 23.87
CA GLY A 106 -0.82 5.88 24.68
C GLY A 106 -0.38 7.32 24.44
N THR A 107 0.76 7.71 24.99
CA THR A 107 1.30 9.07 24.83
C THR A 107 1.70 9.31 23.38
N GLY A 108 0.92 10.15 22.67
CA GLY A 108 1.22 10.53 21.28
C GLY A 108 0.96 9.45 20.22
N MET A 109 0.41 8.29 20.60
CA MET A 109 0.11 7.19 19.67
C MET A 109 -1.39 7.07 19.41
N ARG A 110 -1.73 6.67 18.19
CA ARG A 110 -3.09 6.34 17.77
C ARG A 110 -3.23 4.86 17.42
N ARG A 111 -4.46 4.36 17.45
CA ARG A 111 -4.83 3.07 16.89
C ARG A 111 -5.97 3.26 15.91
N TRP A 112 -5.85 2.60 14.76
CA TRP A 112 -6.90 2.51 13.75
C TRP A 112 -7.21 1.04 13.48
N ASP A 113 -8.50 0.71 13.37
CA ASP A 113 -8.96 -0.62 13.02
C ASP A 113 -9.82 -0.57 11.76
N LEU A 114 -9.25 -1.08 10.68
CA LEU A 114 -9.87 -1.28 9.37
C LEU A 114 -10.01 -2.78 9.05
N SER A 115 -9.82 -3.68 10.01
CA SER A 115 -9.95 -5.12 9.77
C SER A 115 -11.40 -5.57 9.54
N THR A 116 -12.36 -4.75 9.95
CA THR A 116 -13.78 -5.03 9.80
C THR A 116 -14.25 -4.88 8.35
N GLN A 117 -15.37 -5.52 8.04
CA GLN A 117 -16.03 -5.36 6.76
C GLN A 117 -16.71 -3.98 6.69
N LEU A 118 -16.44 -3.26 5.60
CA LEU A 118 -17.09 -2.00 5.26
C LEU A 118 -18.12 -2.24 4.14
N SER A 119 -19.09 -1.33 4.03
CA SER A 119 -20.05 -1.34 2.92
C SER A 119 -19.33 -1.25 1.57
N ASN A 120 -19.77 -2.05 0.60
CA ASN A 120 -19.20 -2.07 -0.76
C ASN A 120 -17.72 -2.49 -0.84
N ASP A 121 -17.25 -3.29 0.13
CA ASP A 121 -15.93 -3.90 0.04
C ASP A 121 -15.77 -4.73 -1.24
N SER A 122 -14.66 -4.52 -1.92
CA SER A 122 -14.21 -5.36 -3.03
C SER A 122 -12.69 -5.48 -3.01
N ASP A 123 -12.19 -6.68 -3.27
CA ASP A 123 -10.75 -6.92 -3.34
C ASP A 123 -10.22 -6.54 -4.72
N LYS A 124 -9.14 -5.75 -4.74
CA LYS A 124 -8.51 -5.22 -5.94
C LYS A 124 -7.02 -5.51 -5.88
N PRO A 125 -6.45 -6.23 -6.86
CA PRO A 125 -5.00 -6.35 -6.96
C PRO A 125 -4.41 -4.99 -7.34
N LEU A 126 -3.35 -4.61 -6.66
CA LEU A 126 -2.50 -3.48 -7.00
C LEU A 126 -1.13 -4.03 -7.38
N ALA A 127 -0.65 -3.69 -8.57
CA ALA A 127 0.67 -4.09 -9.03
C ALA A 127 1.50 -2.85 -9.40
N LEU A 128 2.77 -2.87 -9.03
CA LEU A 128 3.73 -1.87 -9.50
C LEU A 128 4.19 -2.28 -10.89
N GLN A 129 3.87 -1.45 -11.87
CA GLN A 129 4.13 -1.69 -13.29
C GLN A 129 5.52 -1.17 -13.66
N SER A 130 6.22 -1.92 -14.52
CA SER A 130 7.43 -1.41 -15.15
C SER A 130 7.07 -0.35 -16.20
N PRO A 131 7.75 0.80 -16.24
CA PRO A 131 7.61 1.76 -17.32
C PRO A 131 8.08 1.21 -18.67
N SER A 132 8.97 0.21 -18.68
CA SER A 132 9.49 -0.36 -19.92
C SER A 132 8.38 -0.97 -20.77
N GLY A 133 8.36 -0.64 -22.06
CA GLY A 133 7.36 -1.10 -23.02
C GLY A 133 5.99 -0.42 -22.92
N GLN A 134 5.80 0.51 -21.98
CA GLN A 134 4.57 1.31 -21.90
C GLN A 134 4.53 2.37 -22.99
N TRP A 135 3.34 2.67 -23.51
CA TRP A 135 3.17 3.63 -24.60
C TRP A 135 3.60 5.06 -24.22
N TRP A 136 3.51 5.39 -22.93
CA TRP A 136 3.87 6.69 -22.35
C TRP A 136 5.33 6.78 -21.87
N ALA A 137 6.11 5.70 -21.95
CA ALA A 137 7.43 5.62 -21.33
C ALA A 137 8.40 6.72 -21.82
N ALA A 138 8.32 7.08 -23.11
CA ALA A 138 9.17 8.11 -23.70
C ALA A 138 8.91 9.51 -23.13
N SER A 139 7.68 9.78 -22.67
CA SER A 139 7.30 11.05 -22.05
C SER A 139 7.81 11.17 -20.61
N PHE A 140 8.12 10.05 -19.95
CA PHE A 140 8.57 10.01 -18.55
C PHE A 140 9.87 9.21 -18.41
N PRO A 141 10.99 9.71 -18.96
CA PRO A 141 12.24 8.94 -19.08
C PRO A 141 12.88 8.58 -17.74
N THR A 142 12.51 9.27 -16.65
CA THR A 142 13.01 9.01 -15.30
C THR A 142 12.08 8.12 -14.47
N ALA A 143 10.94 7.68 -15.02
CA ALA A 143 9.99 6.84 -14.29
C ALA A 143 10.65 5.53 -13.82
N THR A 144 10.37 5.16 -12.58
CA THR A 144 10.86 3.91 -11.97
C THR A 144 9.75 2.87 -11.86
N TYR A 145 8.52 3.30 -11.62
CA TYR A 145 7.34 2.45 -11.59
C TYR A 145 6.07 3.24 -11.91
N ALA A 146 4.97 2.52 -12.16
CA ALA A 146 3.65 3.09 -12.32
C ALA A 146 2.59 2.25 -11.60
N THR A 147 1.49 2.84 -11.17
CA THR A 147 0.39 2.09 -10.53
C THR A 147 -0.94 2.86 -10.61
N THR A 148 -2.06 2.15 -10.46
CA THR A 148 -3.40 2.76 -10.49
C THR A 148 -3.63 3.68 -9.29
N LEU A 149 -4.17 4.87 -9.52
CA LEU A 149 -4.32 5.90 -8.48
C LEU A 149 -5.46 5.62 -7.49
N ALA A 150 -6.56 5.04 -7.95
CA ALA A 150 -7.77 4.79 -7.16
C ALA A 150 -8.45 3.50 -7.64
N ALA A 151 -9.33 2.90 -6.85
CA ALA A 151 -9.98 1.64 -7.25
C ALA A 151 -11.12 1.85 -8.26
N GLY A 152 -11.74 3.04 -8.25
CA GLY A 152 -12.78 3.44 -9.21
C GLY A 152 -12.24 4.06 -10.51
N SER A 153 -10.93 4.11 -10.70
CA SER A 153 -10.28 4.76 -11.84
C SER A 153 -9.26 3.82 -12.48
N ASP A 154 -9.21 3.83 -13.81
CA ASP A 154 -8.18 3.12 -14.57
C ASP A 154 -6.93 4.00 -14.78
N LEU A 155 -6.96 5.26 -14.37
CA LEU A 155 -5.81 6.15 -14.47
C LEU A 155 -4.62 5.65 -13.66
N VAL A 156 -3.47 5.72 -14.29
CA VAL A 156 -2.18 5.25 -13.78
C VAL A 156 -1.34 6.47 -13.42
N GLY A 157 -0.85 6.51 -12.20
CA GLY A 157 0.20 7.43 -11.80
C GLY A 157 1.56 6.92 -12.27
N VAL A 158 2.38 7.80 -12.80
CA VAL A 158 3.76 7.53 -13.22
C VAL A 158 4.69 8.14 -12.19
N PHE A 159 5.54 7.32 -11.57
CA PHE A 159 6.32 7.72 -10.41
C PHE A 159 7.82 7.57 -10.65
N HIS A 160 8.59 8.42 -9.97
CA HIS A 160 10.01 8.22 -9.75
C HIS A 160 10.27 7.99 -8.26
N VAL A 161 11.27 7.18 -7.96
CA VAL A 161 11.74 6.98 -6.59
C VAL A 161 13.25 7.01 -6.55
N ASP A 162 13.77 7.74 -5.57
CA ASP A 162 15.19 7.81 -5.24
C ASP A 162 15.37 7.69 -3.72
N ALA A 163 16.61 7.86 -3.23
CA ALA A 163 16.92 7.73 -1.81
C ALA A 163 16.22 8.77 -0.90
N ALA A 164 15.77 9.90 -1.46
CA ALA A 164 15.25 11.05 -0.73
C ALA A 164 13.74 11.26 -0.91
N GLN A 165 13.11 10.69 -1.94
CA GLN A 165 11.71 10.98 -2.23
C GLN A 165 11.03 9.98 -3.18
N VAL A 166 9.70 9.98 -3.09
CA VAL A 166 8.81 9.45 -4.13
C VAL A 166 8.11 10.63 -4.80
N THR A 167 8.23 10.75 -6.11
CA THR A 167 7.62 11.83 -6.89
C THR A 167 6.61 11.31 -7.92
N LEU A 168 5.53 12.05 -8.10
CA LEU A 168 4.56 11.87 -9.19
C LEU A 168 5.03 12.71 -10.38
N LEU A 169 5.37 12.03 -11.48
CA LEU A 169 5.79 12.65 -12.74
C LEU A 169 4.59 12.99 -13.63
N GLY A 170 3.56 12.15 -13.60
CA GLY A 170 2.45 12.23 -14.54
C GLY A 170 1.29 11.32 -14.22
N VAL A 171 0.18 11.53 -14.93
CA VAL A 171 -1.00 10.68 -14.89
C VAL A 171 -1.38 10.30 -16.32
N VAL A 172 -1.56 9.01 -16.56
CA VAL A 172 -1.79 8.45 -17.89
C VAL A 172 -2.97 7.49 -17.90
N SER A 173 -3.62 7.32 -19.04
CA SER A 173 -4.57 6.22 -19.26
C SER A 173 -3.83 4.90 -19.52
N PRO A 174 -4.43 3.72 -19.23
CA PRO A 174 -3.80 2.42 -19.48
C PRO A 174 -3.42 2.21 -20.95
N GLN A 175 -4.23 2.76 -21.85
CA GLN A 175 -4.06 2.63 -23.30
C GLN A 175 -3.84 4.01 -23.93
N ALA A 176 -3.09 4.01 -25.03
CA ALA A 176 -3.01 5.14 -25.94
C ALA A 176 -4.34 5.31 -26.71
N GLY A 177 -4.39 6.30 -27.61
CA GLY A 177 -5.50 6.52 -28.53
C GLY A 177 -5.99 7.96 -28.52
N SER A 178 -7.10 8.20 -29.24
CA SER A 178 -7.66 9.55 -29.44
C SER A 178 -8.20 10.20 -28.16
N PHE A 179 -8.60 9.39 -27.17
CA PHE A 179 -9.10 9.85 -25.87
C PHE A 179 -8.13 9.55 -24.73
N ARG A 180 -6.84 9.36 -25.04
CA ARG A 180 -5.85 9.08 -24.00
C ARG A 180 -5.78 10.22 -22.99
N THR A 181 -5.44 9.85 -21.77
CA THR A 181 -4.96 10.78 -20.76
C THR A 181 -3.44 10.68 -20.73
N GLU A 182 -2.78 11.83 -20.79
CA GLU A 182 -1.33 12.01 -20.71
C GLU A 182 -1.09 13.39 -20.10
N LEU A 183 -0.95 13.41 -18.78
CA LEU A 183 -0.72 14.62 -17.99
C LEU A 183 0.67 14.58 -17.40
N GLU A 184 1.40 15.66 -17.56
CA GLU A 184 2.73 15.89 -16.99
C GLU A 184 2.63 16.89 -15.84
N TYR A 185 3.43 16.65 -14.81
CA TYR A 185 3.58 17.51 -13.64
C TYR A 185 4.93 18.23 -13.69
N ASP A 186 4.92 19.55 -13.82
CA ASP A 186 6.13 20.38 -13.85
C ASP A 186 6.10 21.49 -12.77
N PRO A 187 6.99 21.45 -11.75
CA PRO A 187 7.90 20.34 -11.45
C PRO A 187 7.13 19.08 -10.99
N PRO A 188 7.74 17.88 -10.99
CA PRO A 188 7.14 16.68 -10.41
C PRO A 188 6.74 16.90 -8.95
N VAL A 189 5.61 16.30 -8.55
CA VAL A 189 5.09 16.45 -7.19
C VAL A 189 5.81 15.51 -6.24
N LYS A 190 6.39 16.03 -5.17
CA LYS A 190 6.90 15.22 -4.07
C LYS A 190 5.73 14.67 -3.25
N LEU A 191 5.42 13.39 -3.46
CA LEU A 191 4.36 12.72 -2.71
C LEU A 191 4.85 12.26 -1.35
N LEU A 192 6.03 11.65 -1.28
CA LEU A 192 6.68 11.26 -0.03
C LEU A 192 8.08 11.90 0.04
N ALA A 193 8.43 12.46 1.20
CA ALA A 193 9.79 12.85 1.53
C ALA A 193 10.40 11.79 2.45
N LEU A 194 11.60 11.32 2.11
CA LEU A 194 12.33 10.30 2.85
C LEU A 194 13.57 10.92 3.52
N PRO A 195 13.89 10.50 4.75
CA PRO A 195 13.11 9.58 5.58
C PRO A 195 11.80 10.21 6.11
N MET A 196 10.75 9.39 6.27
CA MET A 196 9.50 9.82 6.90
C MET A 196 9.61 9.63 8.41
N THR A 197 9.58 10.73 9.15
CA THR A 197 9.59 10.75 10.63
C THR A 197 8.50 11.68 11.14
N ALA A 198 8.02 11.47 12.37
CA ALA A 198 6.96 12.28 12.97
C ALA A 198 7.26 13.79 12.88
N GLY A 199 6.30 14.58 12.42
CA GLY A 199 6.43 16.03 12.24
C GLY A 199 7.13 16.46 10.93
N ALA A 200 7.64 15.54 10.12
CA ALA A 200 8.21 15.88 8.82
C ALA A 200 7.16 16.52 7.91
N THR A 201 7.51 17.61 7.23
CA THR A 201 6.63 18.33 6.29
C THR A 201 7.29 18.54 4.96
N TRP A 202 6.50 18.54 3.89
CA TRP A 202 6.93 18.93 2.55
C TRP A 202 5.77 19.47 1.74
N MET A 203 6.10 20.20 0.69
CA MET A 203 5.12 20.82 -0.19
C MET A 203 5.62 20.78 -1.64
N SER A 204 4.69 20.68 -2.58
CA SER A 204 4.96 20.83 -4.00
C SER A 204 3.84 21.61 -4.66
N THR A 205 4.19 22.56 -5.51
CA THR A 205 3.25 23.22 -6.41
C THR A 205 3.70 22.89 -7.83
N SER A 206 2.80 22.32 -8.62
CA SER A 206 3.08 21.84 -9.96
C SER A 206 2.07 22.40 -10.95
N THR A 207 2.53 22.75 -12.13
CA THR A 207 1.66 22.95 -13.28
C THR A 207 1.40 21.59 -13.91
N VAL A 208 0.13 21.20 -13.96
CA VAL A 208 -0.31 19.98 -14.61
C VAL A 208 -0.82 20.34 -15.99
N SER A 209 -0.24 19.74 -17.02
CA SER A 209 -0.63 20.02 -18.40
C SER A 209 -0.55 18.79 -19.28
N GLY A 210 -1.29 18.81 -20.39
CA GLY A 210 -1.28 17.72 -21.37
C GLY A 210 -2.67 17.43 -21.90
N THR A 211 -2.96 16.16 -22.16
CA THR A 211 -4.26 15.70 -22.66
C THR A 211 -5.00 14.96 -21.56
N ALA A 212 -6.25 15.30 -21.30
CA ALA A 212 -7.15 14.50 -20.46
C ALA A 212 -8.38 14.13 -21.28
N GLN A 213 -8.64 12.82 -21.43
CA GLN A 213 -9.78 12.32 -22.21
C GLN A 213 -9.86 12.92 -23.63
N GLY A 214 -8.71 13.12 -24.28
CA GLY A 214 -8.61 13.74 -25.62
C GLY A 214 -8.68 15.27 -25.68
N ALA A 215 -8.91 15.96 -24.55
CA ALA A 215 -8.92 17.42 -24.49
C ALA A 215 -7.62 17.96 -23.90
N ILE A 216 -7.12 19.08 -24.43
CA ILE A 216 -5.95 19.77 -23.87
C ILE A 216 -6.38 20.46 -22.58
N VAL A 217 -5.65 20.22 -21.49
CA VAL A 217 -5.91 20.81 -20.18
C VAL A 217 -4.62 21.41 -19.61
N ALA A 218 -4.79 22.45 -18.79
CA ALA A 218 -3.74 23.01 -17.96
C ALA A 218 -4.35 23.55 -16.66
N TYR A 219 -3.77 23.18 -15.52
CA TYR A 219 -4.18 23.64 -14.20
C TYR A 219 -3.00 23.54 -13.23
N THR A 220 -3.15 24.08 -12.03
CA THR A 220 -2.11 24.00 -10.98
C THR A 220 -2.59 23.08 -9.87
N GLU A 221 -1.69 22.26 -9.35
CA GLU A 221 -1.92 21.49 -8.13
C GLU A 221 -0.89 21.86 -7.07
N LYS A 222 -1.37 22.04 -5.83
CA LYS A 222 -0.56 22.20 -4.64
C LYS A 222 -0.80 21.02 -3.72
N TYR A 223 0.27 20.34 -3.36
CA TYR A 223 0.31 19.25 -2.38
C TYR A 223 1.02 19.75 -1.13
N SER A 224 0.38 19.62 0.03
CA SER A 224 0.98 19.90 1.33
C SER A 224 0.89 18.64 2.17
N SER A 225 2.03 18.12 2.61
CA SER A 225 2.10 16.86 3.34
C SER A 225 2.77 17.02 4.70
N LEU A 226 2.30 16.23 5.67
CA LEU A 226 2.80 16.17 7.05
C LEU A 226 2.73 14.72 7.54
N VAL A 227 3.81 14.24 8.18
CA VAL A 227 3.72 13.05 9.04
C VAL A 227 3.11 13.48 10.36
N ASP A 228 1.80 13.33 10.50
CA ASP A 228 1.04 14.00 11.57
C ASP A 228 0.79 13.13 12.80
N GLN A 229 0.79 11.80 12.62
CA GLN A 229 0.54 10.84 13.68
C GLN A 229 1.42 9.60 13.52
N VAL A 230 1.64 8.91 14.63
CA VAL A 230 2.25 7.58 14.69
C VAL A 230 1.33 6.63 15.45
N GLY A 231 1.41 5.34 15.18
CA GLY A 231 0.53 4.39 15.84
C GLY A 231 0.50 3.00 15.26
N THR A 232 -0.64 2.34 15.44
CA THR A 232 -0.93 0.99 14.94
C THR A 232 -2.11 1.02 13.98
N MET A 233 -1.96 0.40 12.81
CA MET A 233 -3.02 0.20 11.84
C MET A 233 -3.32 -1.29 11.71
N LYS A 234 -4.54 -1.67 12.07
CA LYS A 234 -5.04 -3.04 11.86
C LYS A 234 -5.82 -3.11 10.56
N THR A 235 -5.40 -4.01 9.67
CA THR A 235 -6.01 -4.28 8.37
C THR A 235 -6.52 -5.72 8.32
N PRO A 236 -7.24 -6.13 7.27
CA PRO A 236 -7.58 -7.55 7.06
C PRO A 236 -6.35 -8.46 6.94
N PHE A 237 -5.20 -7.95 6.51
CA PHE A 237 -3.96 -8.74 6.41
C PHE A 237 -3.25 -8.93 7.75
N GLY A 238 -3.26 -7.91 8.61
CA GLY A 238 -2.53 -7.91 9.88
C GLY A 238 -2.50 -6.54 10.54
N GLU A 239 -1.78 -6.45 11.66
CA GLU A 239 -1.55 -5.22 12.42
C GLU A 239 -0.13 -4.71 12.19
N PHE A 240 0.00 -3.39 12.00
CA PHE A 240 1.24 -2.76 11.59
C PHE A 240 1.57 -1.54 12.45
N PRO A 241 2.82 -1.39 12.93
CA PRO A 241 3.35 -0.10 13.32
C PRO A 241 3.40 0.82 12.10
N VAL A 242 2.89 2.04 12.24
CA VAL A 242 2.75 2.98 11.11
C VAL A 242 3.08 4.40 11.49
N VAL A 243 3.58 5.14 10.50
CA VAL A 243 3.46 6.60 10.45
C VAL A 243 2.30 6.96 9.54
N ARG A 244 1.51 7.98 9.91
CA ARG A 244 0.43 8.52 9.07
C ARG A 244 0.93 9.75 8.34
N VAL A 245 0.84 9.73 7.01
CA VAL A 245 1.09 10.88 6.14
C VAL A 245 -0.25 11.49 5.78
N ALA A 246 -0.48 12.72 6.21
CA ALA A 246 -1.61 13.55 5.81
C ALA A 246 -1.20 14.40 4.60
N THR A 247 -1.99 14.37 3.53
CA THR A 247 -1.73 15.16 2.31
C THR A 247 -2.98 15.93 1.90
N ASP A 248 -2.83 17.24 1.78
CA ASP A 248 -3.82 18.15 1.21
C ASP A 248 -3.47 18.47 -0.24
N LEU A 249 -4.39 18.12 -1.15
CA LEU A 249 -4.38 18.54 -2.54
C LEU A 249 -5.30 19.75 -2.70
N THR A 250 -4.78 20.84 -3.27
CA THR A 250 -5.57 21.95 -3.82
C THR A 250 -5.30 22.06 -5.32
N ARG A 251 -6.35 21.92 -6.13
CA ARG A 251 -6.29 22.12 -7.58
C ARG A 251 -6.92 23.46 -7.95
N THR A 252 -6.25 24.25 -8.78
CA THR A 252 -6.73 25.56 -9.24
C THR A 252 -6.59 25.73 -10.74
N SER A 253 -7.44 26.55 -11.35
CA SER A 253 -7.26 27.05 -12.71
C SER A 253 -7.53 28.55 -12.71
N GLY A 254 -6.50 29.33 -13.08
CA GLY A 254 -6.51 30.78 -12.86
C GLY A 254 -6.73 31.11 -11.38
N PHE A 255 -7.77 31.89 -11.09
CA PHE A 255 -8.12 32.32 -9.72
C PHE A 255 -9.15 31.42 -9.04
N SER A 256 -9.61 30.36 -9.70
CA SER A 256 -10.67 29.47 -9.20
C SER A 256 -10.09 28.19 -8.62
N THR A 257 -10.50 27.85 -7.40
CA THR A 257 -10.28 26.52 -6.83
C THR A 257 -11.23 25.52 -7.49
N LEU A 258 -10.66 24.51 -8.12
CA LEU A 258 -11.41 23.44 -8.78
C LEU A 258 -11.72 22.28 -7.84
N LEU A 259 -10.82 22.01 -6.89
CA LEU A 259 -10.93 20.88 -5.96
C LEU A 259 -10.03 21.12 -4.75
N THR A 260 -10.51 20.75 -3.57
CA THR A 260 -9.64 20.37 -2.44
C THR A 260 -9.91 18.92 -2.06
N LYS A 261 -8.86 18.20 -1.67
CA LYS A 261 -8.99 16.80 -1.24
C LYS A 261 -7.93 16.49 -0.19
N ARG A 262 -8.33 15.77 0.85
CA ARG A 262 -7.42 15.27 1.88
C ARG A 262 -7.26 13.77 1.73
N THR A 263 -6.02 13.30 1.83
CA THR A 263 -5.70 11.88 1.83
C THR A 263 -4.86 11.56 3.06
N PHE A 264 -5.11 10.42 3.70
CA PHE A 264 -4.19 9.84 4.66
C PHE A 264 -3.62 8.53 4.13
N ALA A 265 -2.32 8.34 4.29
CA ALA A 265 -1.64 7.08 4.06
C ALA A 265 -1.00 6.61 5.36
N TRP A 266 -1.32 5.40 5.80
CA TRP A 266 -0.64 4.73 6.90
C TRP A 266 0.44 3.84 6.31
N THR A 267 1.69 4.22 6.53
CA THR A 267 2.85 3.59 5.93
C THR A 267 3.59 2.78 6.99
N ALA A 268 3.89 1.52 6.66
CA ALA A 268 4.67 0.61 7.48
C ALA A 268 5.98 0.25 6.76
N GLU A 269 7.04 0.04 7.56
CA GLU A 269 8.31 -0.50 7.07
C GLU A 269 8.08 -1.83 6.34
N CYS A 270 8.71 -2.00 5.18
CA CYS A 270 8.65 -3.19 4.33
C CYS A 270 7.31 -3.53 3.68
N TYR A 271 6.26 -2.75 3.92
CA TYR A 271 4.96 -2.91 3.26
C TYR A 271 4.55 -1.68 2.45
N GLY A 272 5.15 -0.52 2.70
CA GLY A 272 4.67 0.74 2.14
C GLY A 272 3.33 1.12 2.76
N SER A 273 2.43 1.74 2.00
CA SER A 273 1.11 2.13 2.51
C SER A 273 0.21 0.91 2.70
N VAL A 274 0.02 0.49 3.95
CA VAL A 274 -0.87 -0.63 4.32
C VAL A 274 -2.34 -0.23 4.34
N ALA A 275 -2.62 1.08 4.46
CA ALA A 275 -3.95 1.64 4.26
C ALA A 275 -3.86 3.05 3.69
N THR A 276 -4.86 3.44 2.90
CA THR A 276 -5.05 4.81 2.44
C THR A 276 -6.53 5.18 2.50
N VAL A 277 -6.84 6.41 2.88
CA VAL A 277 -8.20 6.96 2.78
C VAL A 277 -8.18 8.29 2.06
N ALA A 278 -9.17 8.52 1.21
CA ALA A 278 -9.37 9.76 0.51
C ALA A 278 -10.71 10.38 0.92
N SER A 279 -10.69 11.68 1.22
CA SER A 279 -11.89 12.44 1.55
C SER A 279 -12.83 12.57 0.35
N GLN A 280 -14.05 13.02 0.62
CA GLN A 280 -14.88 13.63 -0.41
C GLN A 280 -14.18 14.87 -1.00
N ASP A 281 -14.62 15.25 -2.20
CA ASP A 281 -14.16 16.48 -2.83
C ASP A 281 -14.64 17.70 -2.04
N PHE A 282 -13.81 18.74 -2.01
CA PHE A 282 -14.02 19.95 -1.22
C PHE A 282 -14.00 19.76 0.30
N GLU A 283 -13.29 18.72 0.78
CA GLU A 283 -13.05 18.54 2.21
C GLU A 283 -12.24 19.72 2.79
N THR A 284 -12.61 20.13 4.00
CA THR A 284 -11.97 21.23 4.74
C THR A 284 -11.62 20.84 6.18
N SER A 285 -12.13 19.71 6.66
CA SER A 285 -11.94 19.20 8.01
C SER A 285 -10.57 18.57 8.18
N ALA A 286 -10.02 18.69 9.40
CA ALA A 286 -8.73 18.11 9.69
C ALA A 286 -8.77 16.57 9.68
N GLU A 287 -9.88 16.01 10.15
CA GLU A 287 -10.24 14.60 10.20
C GLU A 287 -11.67 14.47 9.64
N PHE A 288 -12.03 13.32 9.10
CA PHE A 288 -13.35 13.09 8.50
C PHE A 288 -13.83 11.66 8.75
N ASN A 289 -15.15 11.45 8.66
CA ASN A 289 -15.80 10.18 8.98
C ASN A 289 -16.44 9.49 7.78
N ASP A 290 -16.52 10.17 6.64
CA ASP A 290 -17.21 9.72 5.44
C ASP A 290 -16.27 9.70 4.21
N PRO A 291 -15.17 8.93 4.24
CA PRO A 291 -14.23 8.82 3.11
C PRO A 291 -14.94 8.45 1.81
N ALA A 292 -14.50 9.09 0.72
CA ALA A 292 -14.88 8.70 -0.63
C ALA A 292 -14.32 7.31 -0.99
N GLU A 293 -13.10 7.01 -0.52
CA GLU A 293 -12.44 5.72 -0.72
C GLU A 293 -11.62 5.34 0.51
N VAL A 294 -11.70 4.05 0.89
CA VAL A 294 -10.84 3.40 1.89
C VAL A 294 -10.19 2.21 1.22
N ARG A 295 -8.85 2.17 1.16
CA ARG A 295 -8.07 1.02 0.69
C ARG A 295 -7.25 0.47 1.85
N ARG A 296 -7.21 -0.86 1.99
CA ARG A 296 -6.46 -1.53 3.07
C ARG A 296 -5.92 -2.88 2.63
N LEU A 297 -4.71 -3.18 3.04
CA LEU A 297 -4.02 -4.41 2.69
C LEU A 297 -4.85 -5.63 3.12
N ALA A 298 -4.99 -6.60 2.22
CA ALA A 298 -5.79 -7.79 2.41
C ALA A 298 -5.00 -9.05 1.99
N PRO A 299 -5.39 -10.24 2.50
CA PRO A 299 -4.79 -11.51 2.12
C PRO A 299 -4.80 -11.80 0.61
#